data_AF-A0A133UAM5-F1
#
_entry.id   AF-A0A133UAM5-F1
#
_cell.length_a   1.000
_cell.length_b   1.000
_cell.length_c   1.000
_cell.angle_alpha   90.00
_cell.angle_beta   90.00
_cell.angle_gamma   90.00
#
_symmetry.space_group_name_H-M   'P 1'
#
loop_
_entity.id
_entity.type
_entity.pdbx_description
1 polymer ?
#
loop_
_entity_poly.entity_id
_entity_poly.type
_entity_poly.pdbx_seq_one_letter_code
_entity_poly.pdbx_strand_id
1 'polypeptide(L)'
;MELLKREKGFIFSLDATLALLISLIVLVGIAQIGGSSTTYKQFGYLQLERYANDSLRVLSLNGATKKAIRLANNRQMGEARKILRENLLSVLPEEIKFKMVVGKEKDIWLDNIYPTEDNQAWEISLENAGEKVASAQVTVETVELVQALDILTWTDDPEENQFIYNIQKPGWEVETTNDEEEFRDILENNIYPDWYPDVVFLPDVDNEWRSETVWDLLWFNGLSVYSEPEDVGGGVVAGGGTLNNNDGFLMRLIFGVDPWLSIWNPIENTIVPPQEDMVITDDEHYITLNFDENDEIPYGDTLYQYKYDLLGFPRTLAEWKVNDNEWAGLTAKRAWIEWNDYTFFERTVLFNTKLAQSWALGEGSLGWKRLATRAIQWCSREEPESEPVILYLWRGENVG
;
A
#
# COMPACT_ATOMS: atom_id res chain seq x y z
N MET A 1 35.80 -66.04 -69.87
CA MET A 1 35.05 -64.76 -69.93
C MET A 1 35.01 -64.25 -68.51
N GLU A 2 36.12 -63.62 -68.09
CA GLU A 2 36.33 -63.16 -66.72
C GLU A 2 35.46 -61.95 -66.41
N LEU A 3 34.59 -62.14 -65.41
CA LEU A 3 33.83 -61.12 -64.73
C LEU A 3 34.77 -60.19 -63.94
N LEU A 4 34.36 -58.91 -63.87
CA LEU A 4 34.77 -57.89 -62.89
C LEU A 4 36.10 -57.16 -63.17
N LYS A 5 36.13 -56.38 -64.26
CA LYS A 5 37.00 -55.21 -64.36
C LYS A 5 36.40 -54.05 -63.54
N ARG A 6 37.16 -53.62 -62.52
CA ARG A 6 37.22 -52.30 -61.88
C ARG A 6 36.07 -51.90 -60.94
N GLU A 7 36.14 -52.38 -59.70
CA GLU A 7 35.81 -51.53 -58.55
C GLU A 7 37.10 -50.84 -58.07
N LYS A 8 37.17 -49.52 -58.21
CA LYS A 8 38.22 -48.70 -57.57
C LYS A 8 37.71 -48.31 -56.17
N GLY A 9 37.90 -49.19 -55.20
CA GLY A 9 37.71 -48.85 -53.79
C GLY A 9 38.91 -48.07 -53.26
N PHE A 10 38.66 -47.01 -52.47
CA PHE A 10 39.71 -46.37 -51.68
C PHE A 10 40.12 -47.33 -50.55
N ILE A 11 41.33 -47.87 -50.61
CA ILE A 11 41.93 -48.60 -49.49
C ILE A 11 42.54 -47.55 -48.57
N PHE A 12 41.82 -47.19 -47.51
CA PHE A 12 42.38 -46.40 -46.42
C PHE A 12 43.33 -47.28 -45.61
N SER A 13 44.47 -46.75 -45.18
CA SER A 13 45.24 -47.38 -44.11
C SER A 13 44.38 -47.42 -42.85
N LEU A 14 44.55 -48.44 -41.99
CA LEU A 14 43.78 -48.60 -40.74
C LEU A 14 43.73 -47.28 -39.94
N ASP A 15 44.85 -46.58 -39.90
CA ASP A 15 45.01 -45.29 -39.21
C ASP A 15 44.17 -44.17 -39.85
N ALA A 16 44.07 -44.14 -41.18
CA ALA A 16 43.25 -43.16 -41.89
C ALA A 16 41.75 -43.44 -41.71
N THR A 17 41.35 -44.71 -41.66
CA THR A 17 39.96 -45.09 -41.37
C THR A 17 39.59 -44.75 -39.93
N LEU A 18 40.49 -45.00 -38.97
CA LEU A 18 40.29 -44.64 -37.57
C LEU A 18 40.20 -43.13 -37.38
N ALA A 19 41.10 -42.35 -38.02
CA ALA A 19 41.07 -40.89 -37.95
C ALA A 19 39.77 -40.31 -38.52
N LEU A 20 39.27 -40.88 -39.63
CA LEU A 20 38.03 -40.44 -40.26
C LEU A 20 36.80 -40.79 -39.41
N LEU A 21 36.83 -41.96 -38.75
CA LEU A 21 35.77 -42.40 -37.84
C LEU A 21 35.74 -41.59 -36.55
N ILE A 22 36.90 -41.27 -35.98
CA ILE A 22 37.03 -40.34 -34.83
C ILE A 22 36.52 -38.95 -35.23
N SER A 23 36.89 -38.46 -36.42
CA SER A 23 36.44 -37.15 -36.92
C SER A 23 34.92 -37.11 -37.11
N LEU A 24 34.31 -38.18 -37.62
CA LEU A 24 32.85 -38.31 -37.74
C LEU A 24 32.16 -38.37 -36.37
N ILE A 25 32.70 -39.13 -35.41
CA ILE A 25 32.14 -39.18 -34.05
C ILE A 25 32.20 -37.79 -33.39
N VAL A 26 33.31 -37.07 -33.54
CA VAL A 26 33.47 -35.72 -32.99
C VAL A 26 32.52 -34.74 -33.68
N LEU A 27 32.38 -34.78 -35.01
CA LEU A 27 31.45 -33.92 -35.75
C LEU A 27 29.98 -34.21 -35.40
N VAL A 28 29.59 -35.47 -35.28
CA VAL A 28 28.24 -35.88 -34.87
C VAL A 28 27.97 -35.51 -33.41
N GLY A 29 28.97 -35.66 -32.53
CA GLY A 29 28.88 -35.23 -31.13
C GLY A 29 28.74 -33.71 -30.98
N ILE A 30 29.51 -32.92 -31.74
CA ILE A 30 29.39 -31.46 -31.76
C ILE A 30 28.04 -31.03 -32.35
N ALA A 31 27.56 -31.69 -33.40
CA ALA A 31 26.25 -31.41 -33.99
C ALA A 31 25.07 -31.77 -33.06
N GLN A 32 25.21 -32.80 -32.22
CA GLN A 32 24.22 -33.13 -31.18
C GLN A 32 24.23 -32.15 -30.01
N ILE A 33 25.40 -31.62 -29.63
CA ILE A 33 25.53 -30.65 -28.53
C ILE A 33 25.11 -29.24 -28.99
N GLY A 34 25.35 -28.88 -30.26
CA GLY A 34 24.96 -27.60 -30.87
C GLY A 34 23.64 -27.62 -31.65
N GLY A 35 22.81 -28.66 -31.48
CA GLY A 35 21.49 -28.72 -32.09
C GLY A 35 20.58 -27.62 -31.53
N SER A 36 19.81 -26.95 -32.39
CA SER A 36 18.85 -25.93 -31.97
C SER A 36 17.91 -26.41 -30.85
N SER A 37 17.61 -27.71 -30.78
CA SER A 37 16.78 -28.31 -29.73
C SER A 37 17.46 -28.46 -28.36
N THR A 38 18.79 -28.65 -28.29
CA THR A 38 19.54 -28.75 -27.02
C THR A 38 19.86 -27.39 -26.44
N THR A 39 20.15 -26.39 -27.29
CA THR A 39 20.31 -24.99 -26.87
C THR A 39 18.97 -24.39 -26.44
N TYR A 40 17.88 -24.60 -27.19
CA TYR A 40 16.55 -24.08 -26.83
C TYR A 40 16.03 -24.64 -25.49
N LYS A 41 16.27 -25.93 -25.21
CA LYS A 41 15.95 -26.55 -23.91
C LYS A 41 16.81 -26.02 -22.74
N GLN A 42 18.02 -25.54 -23.01
CA GLN A 42 18.91 -24.98 -21.98
C GLN A 42 18.65 -23.49 -21.69
N PHE A 43 18.05 -22.73 -22.62
CA PHE A 43 17.77 -21.30 -22.44
C PHE A 43 16.27 -20.97 -22.38
N GLY A 44 15.37 -21.96 -22.50
CA GLY A 44 13.93 -21.75 -22.53
C GLY A 44 13.38 -21.09 -21.26
N TYR A 45 13.87 -21.50 -20.09
CA TYR A 45 13.50 -20.89 -18.81
C TYR A 45 13.96 -19.43 -18.71
N LEU A 46 15.15 -19.08 -19.20
CA LEU A 46 15.65 -17.70 -19.23
C LEU A 46 14.82 -16.80 -20.15
N GLN A 47 14.31 -17.37 -21.24
CA GLN A 47 13.41 -16.66 -22.14
C GLN A 47 12.05 -16.39 -21.46
N LEU A 48 11.49 -17.39 -20.77
CA LEU A 48 10.26 -17.23 -19.99
C LEU A 48 10.42 -16.21 -18.86
N GLU A 49 11.56 -16.18 -18.18
CA GLU A 49 11.89 -15.19 -17.14
C GLU A 49 11.94 -13.78 -17.70
N ARG A 50 12.55 -13.58 -18.87
CA ARG A 50 12.52 -12.29 -19.56
C ARG A 50 11.10 -11.87 -19.92
N TYR A 51 10.29 -12.78 -20.48
CA TYR A 51 8.89 -12.47 -20.79
C TYR A 51 8.09 -12.12 -19.53
N ALA A 52 8.32 -12.79 -18.41
CA ALA A 52 7.63 -12.50 -17.16
C ALA A 52 7.99 -11.10 -16.65
N ASN A 53 9.28 -10.78 -16.58
CA ASN A 53 9.77 -9.48 -16.14
C ASN A 53 9.31 -8.34 -17.06
N ASP A 54 9.43 -8.52 -18.37
CA ASP A 54 9.01 -7.52 -19.36
C ASP A 54 7.49 -7.31 -19.32
N SER A 55 6.70 -8.37 -19.14
CA SER A 55 5.24 -8.26 -19.04
C SER A 55 4.81 -7.49 -17.80
N LEU A 56 5.38 -7.79 -16.62
CA LEU A 56 5.13 -7.03 -15.39
C LEU A 56 5.50 -5.55 -15.56
N ARG A 57 6.65 -5.27 -16.17
CA ARG A 57 7.07 -3.90 -16.47
C ARG A 57 6.11 -3.18 -17.41
N VAL A 58 5.63 -3.83 -18.47
CA VAL A 58 4.67 -3.24 -19.40
C VAL A 58 3.33 -2.96 -18.71
N LEU A 59 2.83 -3.88 -17.88
CA LEU A 59 1.61 -3.67 -17.09
C LEU A 59 1.71 -2.50 -16.10
N SER A 60 2.91 -2.29 -15.56
CA SER A 60 3.20 -1.13 -14.70
C SER A 60 3.22 0.16 -15.53
N LEU A 61 3.99 0.19 -16.62
CA LEU A 61 4.16 1.38 -17.46
C LEU A 61 2.88 1.83 -18.17
N ASN A 62 2.02 0.89 -18.58
CA ASN A 62 0.74 1.22 -19.21
C ASN A 62 -0.38 1.51 -18.21
N GLY A 63 -0.09 1.45 -16.89
CA GLY A 63 -1.04 1.70 -15.82
C GLY A 63 -2.11 0.62 -15.65
N ALA A 64 -2.00 -0.54 -16.31
CA ALA A 64 -2.96 -1.64 -16.16
C ALA A 64 -2.98 -2.17 -14.73
N THR A 65 -1.82 -2.32 -14.09
CA THR A 65 -1.70 -2.73 -12.68
C THR A 65 -2.41 -1.72 -11.77
N LYS A 66 -2.12 -0.42 -11.92
CA LYS A 66 -2.77 0.67 -11.15
C LYS A 66 -4.29 0.66 -11.33
N LYS A 67 -4.76 0.53 -12.57
CA LYS A 67 -6.19 0.51 -12.89
C LYS A 67 -6.88 -0.72 -12.30
N ALA A 68 -6.25 -1.88 -12.36
CA ALA A 68 -6.78 -3.12 -11.79
C ALA A 68 -6.87 -3.03 -10.27
N ILE A 69 -5.84 -2.53 -9.59
CA ILE A 69 -5.86 -2.29 -8.14
C ILE A 69 -6.99 -1.32 -7.78
N ARG A 70 -7.13 -0.20 -8.50
CA ARG A 70 -8.25 0.73 -8.28
C ARG A 70 -9.63 0.06 -8.44
N LEU A 71 -9.81 -0.79 -9.44
CA LEU A 71 -11.08 -1.50 -9.65
C LEU A 71 -11.37 -2.50 -8.53
N ALA A 72 -10.35 -3.24 -8.12
CA ALA A 72 -10.50 -4.23 -7.07
C ALA A 72 -10.68 -3.58 -5.68
N ASN A 73 -10.06 -2.42 -5.40
CA ASN A 73 -10.37 -1.58 -4.21
C ASN A 73 -11.85 -1.14 -4.22
N ASN A 74 -12.45 -0.94 -5.39
CA ASN A 74 -13.89 -0.63 -5.56
C ASN A 74 -14.79 -1.88 -5.62
N ARG A 75 -14.31 -3.05 -5.18
CA ARG A 75 -15.02 -4.36 -5.22
C ARG A 75 -15.40 -4.84 -6.62
N GLN A 76 -14.78 -4.33 -7.68
CA GLN A 76 -15.02 -4.73 -9.07
C GLN A 76 -14.01 -5.81 -9.51
N MET A 77 -13.96 -6.92 -8.77
CA MET A 77 -12.95 -7.98 -8.95
C MET A 77 -12.97 -8.60 -10.36
N GLY A 78 -14.15 -8.80 -10.95
CA GLY A 78 -14.29 -9.34 -12.31
C GLY A 78 -13.63 -8.44 -13.36
N GLU A 79 -13.88 -7.13 -13.28
CA GLU A 79 -13.28 -6.13 -14.19
C GLU A 79 -11.78 -5.97 -13.95
N ALA A 80 -11.33 -6.03 -12.69
CA ALA A 80 -9.90 -6.02 -12.36
C ALA A 80 -9.17 -7.20 -13.01
N ARG A 81 -9.70 -8.43 -12.86
CA ARG A 81 -9.14 -9.63 -13.51
C ARG A 81 -9.16 -9.51 -15.03
N LYS A 82 -10.24 -8.99 -15.60
CA LYS A 82 -10.40 -8.81 -17.05
C LYS A 82 -9.35 -7.87 -17.62
N ILE A 83 -9.10 -6.71 -17.01
CA ILE A 83 -8.08 -5.77 -17.47
C ILE A 83 -6.69 -6.39 -17.45
N LEU A 84 -6.32 -7.07 -16.36
CA LEU A 84 -5.02 -7.73 -16.26
C LEU A 84 -4.88 -8.84 -17.30
N ARG A 85 -5.92 -9.66 -17.49
CA ARG A 85 -5.96 -10.71 -18.51
C ARG A 85 -5.81 -10.15 -19.93
N GLU A 86 -6.60 -9.15 -20.31
CA GLU A 86 -6.57 -8.55 -21.64
C GLU A 86 -5.20 -7.93 -21.95
N ASN A 87 -4.59 -7.26 -20.98
CA ASN A 87 -3.26 -6.70 -21.16
C ASN A 87 -2.19 -7.79 -21.26
N LEU A 88 -2.23 -8.82 -20.41
CA LEU A 88 -1.28 -9.94 -20.49
C LEU A 88 -1.38 -10.69 -21.82
N LEU A 89 -2.60 -10.96 -22.30
CA LEU A 89 -2.83 -11.57 -23.63
C LEU A 89 -2.29 -10.71 -24.77
N SER A 90 -2.24 -9.39 -24.61
CA SER A 90 -1.71 -8.48 -25.64
C SER A 90 -0.18 -8.38 -25.65
N VAL A 91 0.48 -8.70 -24.53
CA VAL A 91 1.94 -8.56 -24.35
C VAL A 91 2.66 -9.90 -24.49
N LEU A 92 2.02 -11.01 -24.11
CA LEU A 92 2.59 -12.35 -24.19
C LEU A 92 2.32 -13.01 -25.55
N PRO A 93 3.29 -13.72 -26.12
CA PRO A 93 3.07 -14.62 -27.26
C PRO A 93 2.00 -15.67 -26.97
N GLU A 94 1.23 -16.08 -28.00
CA GLU A 94 0.10 -17.02 -27.86
C GLU A 94 0.49 -18.39 -27.29
N GLU A 95 1.74 -18.81 -27.54
CA GLU A 95 2.31 -20.06 -27.04
C GLU A 95 2.67 -20.05 -25.55
N ILE A 96 2.67 -18.88 -24.91
CA ILE A 96 2.95 -18.71 -23.49
C ILE A 96 1.63 -18.53 -22.74
N LYS A 97 1.44 -19.32 -21.69
CA LYS A 97 0.30 -19.21 -20.78
C LYS A 97 0.74 -18.62 -19.45
N PHE A 98 -0.22 -18.06 -18.72
CA PHE A 98 0.06 -17.29 -17.52
C PHE A 98 -0.94 -17.53 -16.40
N LYS A 99 -0.47 -17.33 -15.16
CA LYS A 99 -1.27 -17.16 -13.95
C LYS A 99 -0.73 -15.91 -13.28
N MET A 100 -1.57 -14.92 -13.07
CA MET A 100 -1.20 -13.74 -12.29
C MET A 100 -1.94 -13.76 -10.96
N VAL A 101 -1.20 -13.41 -9.91
CA VAL A 101 -1.68 -13.31 -8.53
C VAL A 101 -1.28 -11.95 -7.98
N VAL A 102 -2.15 -11.29 -7.24
CA VAL A 102 -1.86 -10.08 -6.47
C VAL A 102 -2.16 -10.37 -5.01
N GLY A 103 -1.17 -10.23 -4.13
CA GLY A 103 -1.28 -10.56 -2.72
C GLY A 103 -0.24 -11.57 -2.26
N LYS A 104 0.04 -11.59 -0.95
CA LYS A 104 0.90 -12.59 -0.29
C LYS A 104 0.26 -13.99 -0.33
N GLU A 105 1.08 -15.03 -0.19
CA GLU A 105 0.64 -16.44 -0.27
C GLU A 105 -0.47 -16.80 0.75
N LYS A 106 -0.52 -16.11 1.89
CA LYS A 106 -1.56 -16.29 2.92
C LYS A 106 -2.73 -15.32 2.80
N ASP A 107 -2.60 -14.29 1.98
CA ASP A 107 -3.58 -13.22 1.80
C ASP A 107 -3.65 -12.81 0.33
N ILE A 108 -4.29 -13.67 -0.47
CA ILE A 108 -4.39 -13.49 -1.91
C ILE A 108 -5.62 -12.65 -2.23
N TRP A 109 -5.38 -11.45 -2.73
CA TRP A 109 -6.43 -10.48 -3.02
C TRP A 109 -7.03 -10.65 -4.41
N LEU A 110 -6.18 -10.86 -5.42
CA LEU A 110 -6.60 -11.24 -6.77
C LEU A 110 -5.89 -12.53 -7.18
N ASP A 111 -6.64 -13.62 -7.18
CA ASP A 111 -6.18 -14.91 -7.71
C ASP A 111 -6.82 -15.23 -9.07
N ASN A 112 -6.27 -16.26 -9.72
CA ASN A 112 -6.84 -16.97 -10.86
C ASN A 112 -7.01 -16.10 -12.11
N ILE A 113 -6.04 -15.22 -12.35
CA ILE A 113 -5.97 -14.47 -13.60
C ILE A 113 -5.27 -15.35 -14.63
N TYR A 114 -6.07 -16.13 -15.35
CA TYR A 114 -5.67 -17.01 -16.44
C TYR A 114 -6.07 -16.45 -17.81
N PRO A 115 -5.56 -17.00 -18.93
CA PRO A 115 -5.95 -16.62 -20.29
C PRO A 115 -7.46 -16.68 -20.56
N THR A 116 -8.17 -17.59 -19.89
CA THR A 116 -9.63 -17.71 -19.92
C THR A 116 -10.20 -17.87 -18.51
N GLU A 117 -11.52 -17.95 -18.36
CA GLU A 117 -12.19 -18.07 -17.05
C GLU A 117 -12.25 -19.51 -16.51
N ASP A 118 -11.75 -20.50 -17.27
CA ASP A 118 -11.75 -21.91 -16.86
C ASP A 118 -10.53 -22.26 -15.99
N ASN A 119 -10.62 -21.92 -14.70
CA ASN A 119 -9.48 -21.99 -13.78
C ASN A 119 -8.96 -23.42 -13.53
N GLN A 120 -9.83 -24.43 -13.47
CA GLN A 120 -9.44 -25.81 -13.11
C GLN A 120 -8.59 -26.47 -14.19
N ALA A 121 -8.93 -26.25 -15.47
CA ALA A 121 -8.13 -26.76 -16.58
C ALA A 121 -6.73 -26.14 -16.56
N TRP A 122 -6.63 -24.85 -16.26
CA TRP A 122 -5.34 -24.14 -16.23
C TRP A 122 -4.44 -24.55 -15.08
N GLU A 123 -4.99 -24.81 -13.90
CA GLU A 123 -4.21 -25.34 -12.77
C GLU A 123 -3.53 -26.66 -13.12
N ILE A 124 -4.29 -27.60 -13.68
CA ILE A 124 -3.77 -28.89 -14.12
C ILE A 124 -2.71 -28.71 -15.21
N SER A 125 -2.94 -27.80 -16.17
CA SER A 125 -1.96 -27.51 -17.23
C SER A 125 -0.67 -26.86 -16.70
N LEU A 126 -0.77 -25.98 -15.70
CA LEU A 126 0.38 -25.35 -15.06
C LEU A 126 1.23 -26.37 -14.28
N GLU A 127 0.59 -27.27 -13.52
CA GLU A 127 1.28 -28.33 -12.78
C GLU A 127 2.06 -29.28 -13.69
N ASN A 128 1.50 -29.58 -14.86
CA ASN A 128 2.05 -30.52 -15.85
C ASN A 128 2.92 -29.87 -16.92
N ALA A 129 3.23 -28.57 -16.80
CA ALA A 129 4.00 -27.85 -17.81
C ALA A 129 5.47 -28.31 -17.87
N GLY A 130 5.99 -28.44 -19.10
CA GLY A 130 7.38 -28.84 -19.33
C GLY A 130 8.40 -27.75 -18.97
N GLU A 131 8.01 -26.48 -19.06
CA GLU A 131 8.80 -25.32 -18.63
C GLU A 131 7.90 -24.35 -17.85
N LYS A 132 8.37 -23.89 -16.68
CA LYS A 132 7.67 -22.93 -15.81
C LYS A 132 8.64 -21.96 -15.15
N VAL A 133 8.19 -20.72 -14.98
CA VAL A 133 8.92 -19.65 -14.29
C VAL A 133 7.92 -18.79 -13.53
N ALA A 134 8.37 -18.19 -12.43
CA ALA A 134 7.66 -17.13 -11.73
C ALA A 134 8.53 -15.87 -11.70
N SER A 135 7.89 -14.71 -11.86
CA SER A 135 8.48 -13.41 -11.52
C SER A 135 7.55 -12.71 -10.54
N ALA A 136 8.14 -11.91 -9.64
CA ALA A 136 7.40 -11.11 -8.68
C ALA A 136 7.87 -9.66 -8.77
N GLN A 137 6.92 -8.73 -8.71
CA GLN A 137 7.17 -7.31 -8.58
C GLN A 137 6.32 -6.77 -7.43
N VAL A 138 6.92 -6.01 -6.53
CA VAL A 138 6.17 -5.29 -5.49
C VAL A 138 5.49 -4.08 -6.14
N THR A 139 4.20 -3.90 -5.90
CA THR A 139 3.48 -2.75 -6.44
C THR A 139 3.93 -1.47 -5.74
N VAL A 140 3.99 -0.38 -6.49
CA VAL A 140 4.08 0.97 -5.89
C VAL A 140 2.71 1.41 -5.38
N GLU A 141 1.64 0.83 -5.92
CA GLU A 141 0.27 1.12 -5.54
C GLU A 141 -0.15 0.21 -4.38
N THR A 142 -0.65 0.82 -3.32
CA THR A 142 -1.13 0.14 -2.12
C THR A 142 -2.52 -0.46 -2.36
N VAL A 143 -2.73 -1.71 -1.95
CA VAL A 143 -4.08 -2.26 -1.90
C VAL A 143 -4.75 -1.66 -0.66
N GLU A 144 -5.91 -1.02 -0.81
CA GLU A 144 -6.67 -0.53 0.35
C GLU A 144 -7.27 -1.76 1.04
N LEU A 145 -6.49 -2.40 1.93
CA LEU A 145 -6.90 -3.60 2.67
C LEU A 145 -8.01 -3.32 3.68
N VAL A 146 -8.15 -2.07 4.09
CA VAL A 146 -9.01 -1.67 5.21
C VAL A 146 -10.48 -1.53 4.80
N GLN A 147 -11.10 -2.68 4.49
CA GLN A 147 -12.49 -2.78 4.01
C GLN A 147 -13.52 -2.83 5.14
N ALA A 148 -13.10 -3.19 6.35
CA ALA A 148 -13.87 -3.10 7.56
C ALA A 148 -13.04 -2.32 8.58
N LEU A 149 -13.64 -1.28 9.16
CA LEU A 149 -12.99 -0.49 10.19
C LEU A 149 -13.98 -0.19 11.28
N ASP A 150 -13.51 -0.38 12.51
CA ASP A 150 -14.20 0.08 13.69
C ASP A 150 -13.59 1.43 14.10
N ILE A 151 -14.39 2.49 13.99
CA ILE A 151 -13.95 3.87 14.24
C ILE A 151 -14.72 4.42 15.42
N LEU A 152 -14.01 4.82 16.47
CA LEU A 152 -14.58 5.66 17.53
C LEU A 152 -14.31 7.12 17.19
N THR A 153 -15.35 7.95 17.19
CA THR A 153 -15.19 9.39 16.96
C THR A 153 -15.83 10.22 18.07
N TRP A 154 -15.15 11.28 18.47
CA TRP A 154 -15.74 12.35 19.28
C TRP A 154 -16.45 13.32 18.33
N THR A 155 -17.72 13.59 18.58
CA THR A 155 -18.49 14.58 17.79
C THR A 155 -19.40 15.40 18.69
N ASP A 156 -19.03 16.64 19.00
CA ASP A 156 -19.84 17.51 19.86
C ASP A 156 -20.64 18.58 19.09
N ASP A 157 -20.41 18.70 17.78
CA ASP A 157 -21.16 19.61 16.92
C ASP A 157 -21.77 18.97 15.63
N PRO A 158 -22.73 19.64 14.97
CA PRO A 158 -23.36 19.13 13.75
C PRO A 158 -22.43 19.08 12.51
N GLU A 159 -21.40 19.92 12.45
CA GLU A 159 -20.47 19.99 11.32
C GLU A 159 -19.54 18.77 11.32
N GLU A 160 -19.04 18.38 12.49
CA GLU A 160 -18.29 17.14 12.69
C GLU A 160 -19.13 15.93 12.27
N ASN A 161 -20.37 15.82 12.75
CA ASN A 161 -21.28 14.74 12.36
C ASN A 161 -21.48 14.67 10.84
N GLN A 162 -21.65 15.82 10.19
CA GLN A 162 -21.79 15.89 8.74
C GLN A 162 -20.49 15.48 8.04
N PHE A 163 -19.34 15.87 8.56
CA PHE A 163 -18.04 15.51 8.02
C PHE A 163 -17.81 13.99 8.11
N ILE A 164 -18.08 13.38 9.27
CA ILE A 164 -18.02 11.93 9.50
C ILE A 164 -18.86 11.18 8.47
N TYR A 165 -20.13 11.57 8.32
CA TYR A 165 -21.03 10.99 7.32
C TYR A 165 -20.46 11.08 5.90
N ASN A 166 -19.73 12.15 5.59
CA ASN A 166 -19.14 12.33 4.27
C ASN A 166 -17.85 11.51 4.06
N ILE A 167 -17.06 11.23 5.10
CA ILE A 167 -15.81 10.45 4.95
C ILE A 167 -16.03 8.94 5.09
N GLN A 168 -17.14 8.50 5.69
CA GLN A 168 -17.46 7.09 5.92
C GLN A 168 -17.52 6.30 4.60
N LYS A 169 -16.86 5.13 4.59
CA LYS A 169 -16.86 4.19 3.47
C LYS A 169 -17.74 2.96 3.78
N PRO A 170 -18.25 2.25 2.76
CA PRO A 170 -18.95 0.98 2.98
C PRO A 170 -18.07 -0.02 3.74
N GLY A 171 -18.59 -0.56 4.84
CA GLY A 171 -17.88 -1.50 5.72
C GLY A 171 -17.24 -0.86 6.94
N TRP A 172 -17.21 0.48 7.03
CA TRP A 172 -16.80 1.16 8.26
C TRP A 172 -17.98 1.22 9.24
N GLU A 173 -17.78 0.66 10.43
CA GLU A 173 -18.65 0.84 11.58
C GLU A 173 -18.11 2.02 12.40
N VAL A 174 -18.94 3.04 12.57
CA VAL A 174 -18.54 4.29 13.20
C VAL A 174 -19.41 4.49 14.43
N GLU A 175 -18.79 4.48 15.60
CA GLU A 175 -19.43 4.83 16.87
C GLU A 175 -19.09 6.28 17.20
N THR A 176 -20.13 7.09 17.42
CA THR A 176 -20.02 8.53 17.70
C THR A 176 -20.42 8.78 19.14
N THR A 177 -19.61 9.50 19.90
CA THR A 177 -19.99 9.97 21.24
C THR A 177 -19.55 11.41 21.48
N ASN A 178 -20.20 12.07 22.43
CA ASN A 178 -19.80 13.34 23.01
C ASN A 178 -19.82 13.30 24.55
N ASP A 179 -19.93 12.10 25.11
CA ASP A 179 -19.90 11.85 26.53
C ASP A 179 -18.52 11.28 26.90
N GLU A 180 -17.84 11.97 27.81
CA GLU A 180 -16.47 11.61 28.20
C GLU A 180 -16.40 10.26 28.94
N GLU A 181 -17.43 9.91 29.72
CA GLU A 181 -17.47 8.65 30.45
C GLU A 181 -17.67 7.48 29.49
N GLU A 182 -18.62 7.61 28.56
CA GLU A 182 -18.83 6.63 27.48
C GLU A 182 -17.59 6.47 26.60
N PHE A 183 -16.95 7.57 26.20
CA PHE A 183 -15.74 7.53 25.39
C PHE A 183 -14.62 6.72 26.06
N ARG A 184 -14.38 6.96 27.35
CA ARG A 184 -13.40 6.19 28.14
C ARG A 184 -13.77 4.72 28.26
N ASP A 185 -15.04 4.44 28.58
CA ASP A 185 -15.52 3.06 28.72
C ASP A 185 -15.36 2.25 27.41
N ILE A 186 -15.50 2.90 26.24
CA ILE A 186 -15.21 2.28 24.94
C ILE A 186 -13.70 2.02 24.76
N LEU A 187 -12.84 2.99 25.07
CA LEU A 187 -11.38 2.83 24.95
C LEU A 187 -10.84 1.71 25.84
N GLU A 188 -11.44 1.53 27.01
CA GLU A 188 -11.13 0.45 27.97
C GLU A 188 -11.74 -0.91 27.57
N ASN A 189 -12.53 -0.97 26.48
CA ASN A 189 -13.29 -2.14 26.04
C ASN A 189 -14.31 -2.67 27.07
N ASN A 190 -14.90 -1.77 27.87
CA ASN A 190 -15.84 -2.13 28.93
C ASN A 190 -17.30 -2.26 28.46
N ILE A 191 -17.64 -1.72 27.28
CA ILE A 191 -19.02 -1.64 26.79
C ILE A 191 -19.38 -2.75 25.79
N TYR A 192 -18.51 -3.00 24.81
CA TYR A 192 -18.82 -3.87 23.67
C TYR A 192 -17.86 -5.07 23.60
N PRO A 193 -18.30 -6.28 23.98
CA PRO A 193 -17.41 -7.44 24.00
C PRO A 193 -16.95 -7.92 22.60
N ASP A 194 -17.65 -7.54 21.54
CA ASP A 194 -17.41 -7.98 20.16
C ASP A 194 -17.00 -6.82 19.22
N TRP A 195 -16.76 -5.63 19.75
CA TRP A 195 -16.41 -4.43 18.96
C TRP A 195 -15.35 -3.61 19.70
N TYR A 196 -14.22 -3.35 19.05
CA TYR A 196 -13.15 -2.54 19.64
C TYR A 196 -12.48 -1.69 18.57
N PRO A 197 -12.41 -0.36 18.73
CA PRO A 197 -12.01 0.52 17.65
C PRO A 197 -10.60 0.22 17.16
N ASP A 198 -10.43 0.23 15.85
CA ASP A 198 -9.13 0.22 15.18
C ASP A 198 -8.50 1.60 15.16
N VAL A 199 -9.35 2.64 15.07
CA VAL A 199 -8.96 4.03 14.99
C VAL A 199 -9.85 4.89 15.87
N VAL A 200 -9.23 5.79 16.62
CA VAL A 200 -9.91 6.91 17.26
C VAL A 200 -9.72 8.15 16.38
N PHE A 201 -10.83 8.72 15.92
CA PHE A 201 -10.84 9.90 15.08
C PHE A 201 -11.41 11.11 15.83
N LEU A 202 -10.62 12.16 15.93
CA LEU A 202 -10.89 13.35 16.75
C LEU A 202 -10.83 14.60 15.86
N PRO A 203 -11.86 14.83 15.03
CA PRO A 203 -11.83 15.89 14.03
C PRO A 203 -11.59 17.26 14.66
N ASP A 204 -12.44 17.73 15.58
CA ASP A 204 -12.40 19.07 16.18
C ASP A 204 -12.79 19.11 17.67
N VAL A 205 -12.11 18.34 18.53
CA VAL A 205 -12.46 18.32 19.98
C VAL A 205 -12.24 19.69 20.63
N ASP A 206 -13.35 20.37 20.97
CA ASP A 206 -13.34 21.72 21.53
C ASP A 206 -13.44 21.76 23.06
N ASN A 207 -13.72 20.63 23.69
CA ASN A 207 -13.84 20.50 25.14
C ASN A 207 -12.53 20.03 25.78
N GLU A 208 -12.26 20.51 26.99
CA GLU A 208 -11.16 20.03 27.83
C GLU A 208 -11.57 18.72 28.49
N TRP A 209 -10.83 17.64 28.20
CA TRP A 209 -10.98 16.36 28.87
C TRP A 209 -10.19 16.30 30.17
N ARG A 210 -10.65 15.43 31.07
CA ARG A 210 -9.92 14.98 32.24
C ARG A 210 -8.64 14.28 31.81
N SER A 211 -7.59 14.42 32.62
CA SER A 211 -6.30 13.77 32.37
C SER A 211 -6.43 12.26 32.20
N GLU A 212 -7.35 11.62 32.93
CA GLU A 212 -7.65 10.19 32.81
C GLU A 212 -8.05 9.80 31.38
N THR A 213 -8.89 10.59 30.72
CA THR A 213 -9.32 10.35 29.33
C THR A 213 -8.15 10.38 28.36
N VAL A 214 -7.23 11.33 28.54
CA VAL A 214 -6.03 11.45 27.69
C VAL A 214 -5.05 10.32 27.97
N TRP A 215 -4.98 9.84 29.22
CA TRP A 215 -4.22 8.64 29.58
C TRP A 215 -4.79 7.38 28.92
N ASP A 216 -6.11 7.19 28.94
CA ASP A 216 -6.76 6.05 28.31
C ASP A 216 -6.57 6.07 26.78
N LEU A 217 -6.59 7.25 26.16
CA LEU A 217 -6.27 7.42 24.75
C LEU A 217 -4.81 7.08 24.42
N LEU A 218 -3.86 7.51 25.25
CA LEU A 218 -2.44 7.13 25.11
C LEU A 218 -2.28 5.61 25.25
N TRP A 219 -2.98 5.01 26.22
CA TRP A 219 -2.93 3.57 26.46
C TRP A 219 -3.51 2.79 25.28
N PHE A 220 -4.67 3.21 24.76
CA PHE A 220 -5.25 2.69 23.51
C PHE A 220 -4.27 2.76 22.34
N ASN A 221 -3.61 3.91 22.17
CA ASN A 221 -2.69 4.13 21.05
C ASN A 221 -1.43 3.27 21.15
N GLY A 222 -0.96 3.04 22.36
CA GLY A 222 0.28 2.33 22.62
C GLY A 222 0.11 0.86 23.02
N LEU A 223 -1.12 0.34 23.10
CA LEU A 223 -1.40 -0.95 23.74
C LEU A 223 -0.68 -2.13 23.06
N SER A 224 0.37 -2.61 23.70
CA SER A 224 0.84 -4.00 23.71
C SER A 224 0.44 -4.58 25.08
N VAL A 225 -0.68 -5.28 25.18
CA VAL A 225 -0.98 -6.07 26.39
C VAL A 225 -0.24 -7.38 26.26
N TYR A 226 0.98 -7.46 26.81
CA TYR A 226 1.60 -8.63 27.45
C TYR A 226 1.55 -10.03 26.78
N SER A 227 1.02 -10.20 25.56
CA SER A 227 0.86 -11.48 24.91
C SER A 227 1.06 -11.33 23.41
N GLU A 228 2.27 -11.67 22.99
CA GLU A 228 2.66 -11.89 21.59
C GLU A 228 3.08 -10.63 20.80
N PRO A 229 4.11 -10.76 19.93
CA PRO A 229 4.66 -9.66 19.12
C PRO A 229 3.74 -9.18 17.98
N GLU A 230 2.46 -9.53 18.01
CA GLU A 230 1.45 -9.23 16.98
C GLU A 230 0.37 -8.22 17.45
N ASP A 231 0.33 -7.87 18.73
CA ASP A 231 -0.67 -6.93 19.28
C ASP A 231 -0.24 -5.47 19.09
N VAL A 232 -0.75 -4.85 18.02
CA VAL A 232 -0.56 -3.44 17.70
C VAL A 232 -1.69 -2.61 18.30
N GLY A 233 -1.35 -1.54 19.02
CA GLY A 233 -2.29 -0.54 19.52
C GLY A 233 -3.15 0.10 18.41
N GLY A 234 -4.26 0.72 18.80
CA GLY A 234 -5.13 1.39 17.85
C GLY A 234 -4.54 2.72 17.33
N GLY A 235 -4.98 3.16 16.16
CA GLY A 235 -4.52 4.42 15.57
C GLY A 235 -5.24 5.64 16.13
N VAL A 236 -4.56 6.80 16.20
CA VAL A 236 -5.22 8.07 16.57
C VAL A 236 -5.04 9.11 15.48
N VAL A 237 -6.13 9.66 14.98
CA VAL A 237 -6.13 10.75 14.00
C VAL A 237 -6.83 11.95 14.62
N ALA A 238 -6.18 13.11 14.67
CA ALA A 238 -6.75 14.29 15.31
C ALA A 238 -6.55 15.59 14.50
N GLY A 239 -7.49 16.53 14.66
CA GLY A 239 -7.29 17.93 14.33
C GLY A 239 -6.56 18.71 15.42
N GLY A 240 -6.14 19.92 15.08
CA GLY A 240 -5.31 20.78 15.92
C GLY A 240 -6.07 21.36 17.12
N GLY A 241 -7.39 21.52 17.00
CA GLY A 241 -8.25 21.93 18.12
C GLY A 241 -8.11 20.97 19.30
N THR A 242 -8.10 19.67 19.02
CA THR A 242 -7.94 18.60 20.02
C THR A 242 -6.65 18.76 20.82
N LEU A 243 -5.53 19.11 20.17
CA LEU A 243 -4.25 19.33 20.86
C LEU A 243 -4.29 20.56 21.76
N ASN A 244 -4.87 21.66 21.28
CA ASN A 244 -4.88 22.94 21.97
C ASN A 244 -5.71 22.91 23.27
N ASN A 245 -6.78 22.13 23.28
CA ASN A 245 -7.77 22.16 24.37
C ASN A 245 -7.50 21.11 25.46
N ASN A 246 -6.51 20.23 25.29
CA ASN A 246 -6.26 19.09 26.17
C ASN A 246 -4.82 19.08 26.73
N ASP A 247 -4.55 18.18 27.68
CA ASP A 247 -3.25 18.09 28.39
C ASP A 247 -2.06 18.06 27.41
N GLY A 248 -1.32 19.17 27.35
CA GLY A 248 -0.24 19.36 26.41
C GLY A 248 0.95 18.41 26.61
N PHE A 249 1.14 17.82 27.80
CA PHE A 249 2.20 16.84 28.02
C PHE A 249 1.84 15.48 27.44
N LEU A 250 0.61 15.00 27.68
CA LEU A 250 0.18 13.70 27.17
C LEU A 250 -0.06 13.72 25.66
N MET A 251 -0.68 14.79 25.16
CA MET A 251 -0.88 14.98 23.72
C MET A 251 0.46 15.09 22.98
N ARG A 252 1.47 15.67 23.62
CA ARG A 252 2.85 15.67 23.12
C ARG A 252 3.41 14.26 22.94
N LEU A 253 3.12 13.35 23.87
CA LEU A 253 3.56 11.95 23.75
C LEU A 253 2.88 11.28 22.57
N ILE A 254 1.55 11.37 22.46
CA ILE A 254 0.75 10.74 21.40
C ILE A 254 1.20 11.22 20.00
N PHE A 255 1.26 12.53 19.77
CA PHE A 255 1.51 13.08 18.43
C PHE A 255 2.97 13.44 18.14
N GLY A 256 3.85 13.41 19.15
CA GLY A 256 5.27 13.74 18.97
C GLY A 256 5.52 15.22 18.65
N VAL A 257 4.65 16.11 19.13
CA VAL A 257 4.73 17.56 18.94
C VAL A 257 4.82 18.26 20.30
N ASP A 258 5.61 19.31 20.42
CA ASP A 258 5.62 20.18 21.59
C ASP A 258 4.62 21.32 21.34
N PRO A 259 3.48 21.37 22.04
CA PRO A 259 2.56 22.48 21.91
C PRO A 259 3.17 23.70 22.60
N TRP A 260 3.89 24.53 21.85
CA TRP A 260 4.05 25.92 22.26
C TRP A 260 2.68 26.59 22.14
N LEU A 261 2.00 26.78 23.27
CA LEU A 261 0.70 27.43 23.41
C LEU A 261 0.73 28.93 23.02
N SER A 262 1.12 29.26 21.79
CA SER A 262 0.72 30.52 21.18
C SER A 262 -0.52 30.24 20.35
N ILE A 263 -1.70 30.33 21.00
CA ILE A 263 -2.96 30.53 20.28
C ILE A 263 -2.76 31.81 19.47
N TRP A 264 -2.84 31.71 18.15
CA TRP A 264 -2.87 32.91 17.35
C TRP A 264 -4.25 33.56 17.52
N ASN A 265 -4.28 34.72 18.18
CA ASN A 265 -5.49 35.50 18.41
C ASN A 265 -5.62 36.57 17.31
N PRO A 266 -6.63 36.51 16.42
CA PRO A 266 -6.81 37.49 15.34
C PRO A 266 -7.07 38.93 15.85
N ILE A 267 -7.32 39.12 17.15
CA ILE A 267 -7.60 40.42 17.77
C ILE A 267 -6.35 41.06 18.41
N GLU A 268 -5.34 40.26 18.79
CA GLU A 268 -4.13 40.75 19.47
C GLU A 268 -2.88 40.54 18.59
N ASN A 269 -2.55 41.58 17.82
CA ASN A 269 -1.38 41.73 16.95
C ASN A 269 -0.06 41.11 17.48
N THR A 270 0.21 39.84 17.18
CA THR A 270 1.59 39.37 16.95
C THR A 270 1.65 38.13 16.04
N ILE A 271 2.22 38.35 14.84
CA ILE A 271 2.57 37.44 13.73
C ILE A 271 1.39 37.04 12.81
N VAL A 272 1.42 37.47 11.54
CA VAL A 272 0.50 37.11 10.44
C VAL A 272 1.34 36.42 9.34
N PRO A 273 0.87 35.40 8.56
CA PRO A 273 -0.31 34.52 8.69
C PRO A 273 0.09 33.01 8.68
N PRO A 274 -0.70 32.00 8.21
CA PRO A 274 -1.00 31.79 6.78
C PRO A 274 -2.46 31.93 6.33
N GLN A 275 -2.66 32.87 5.41
CA GLN A 275 -3.83 33.13 4.58
C GLN A 275 -3.58 32.45 3.22
N GLU A 276 -3.03 31.23 3.27
CA GLU A 276 -2.56 30.47 2.12
C GLU A 276 -2.94 28.99 2.32
N ASP A 277 -3.10 28.29 1.20
CA ASP A 277 -3.50 26.89 1.16
C ASP A 277 -2.43 25.99 1.78
N MET A 278 -2.85 24.85 2.35
CA MET A 278 -1.90 23.85 2.85
C MET A 278 -1.25 23.14 1.67
N VAL A 279 0.08 23.13 1.63
CA VAL A 279 0.85 22.62 0.49
C VAL A 279 1.35 21.22 0.77
N ILE A 280 1.09 20.27 -0.13
CA ILE A 280 1.63 18.91 -0.04
C ILE A 280 3.15 18.95 -0.27
N THR A 281 3.93 18.41 0.68
CA THR A 281 5.40 18.38 0.62
C THR A 281 5.96 16.97 0.43
N ASP A 282 5.12 15.95 0.58
CA ASP A 282 5.48 14.55 0.42
C ASP A 282 4.37 13.82 -0.31
N ASP A 283 4.54 13.59 -1.61
CA ASP A 283 3.56 12.91 -2.47
C ASP A 283 3.74 11.37 -2.52
N GLU A 284 4.78 10.85 -1.87
CA GLU A 284 5.08 9.41 -1.81
C GLU A 284 4.39 8.71 -0.63
N HIS A 285 3.95 9.46 0.39
CA HIS A 285 3.27 8.88 1.55
C HIS A 285 1.84 8.42 1.20
N TYR A 286 1.37 7.31 1.79
CA TYR A 286 0.04 6.75 1.50
C TYR A 286 -1.09 7.78 1.63
N ILE A 287 -1.05 8.60 2.68
CA ILE A 287 -2.06 9.62 2.98
C ILE A 287 -2.19 10.64 1.83
N THR A 288 -1.07 11.04 1.24
CA THR A 288 -0.93 12.07 0.22
C THR A 288 -0.78 11.50 -1.20
N LEU A 289 -0.82 10.17 -1.38
CA LEU A 289 -0.69 9.53 -2.69
C LEU A 289 -1.71 10.07 -3.72
N ASN A 290 -1.32 10.47 -4.93
CA ASN A 290 -2.20 11.14 -5.92
C ASN A 290 -2.60 12.59 -5.59
N PHE A 291 -1.89 13.23 -4.67
CA PHE A 291 -1.57 14.65 -4.79
C PHE A 291 -0.18 14.74 -5.42
N ASP A 292 0.08 15.79 -6.19
CA ASP A 292 1.41 16.10 -6.68
C ASP A 292 2.14 16.97 -5.63
N GLU A 293 3.47 16.88 -5.55
CA GLU A 293 4.26 17.81 -4.72
C GLU A 293 3.93 19.27 -5.10
N ASN A 294 3.65 20.10 -4.10
CA ASN A 294 3.12 21.48 -4.21
C ASN A 294 1.64 21.63 -4.54
N ASP A 295 0.85 20.55 -4.56
CA ASP A 295 -0.60 20.68 -4.58
C ASP A 295 -1.08 21.49 -3.36
N GLU A 296 -1.97 22.45 -3.63
CA GLU A 296 -2.57 23.33 -2.64
C GLU A 296 -3.93 22.78 -2.20
N ILE A 297 -4.12 22.64 -0.88
CA ILE A 297 -5.38 22.25 -0.25
C ILE A 297 -6.03 23.52 0.33
N PRO A 298 -7.15 23.99 -0.26
CA PRO A 298 -7.75 25.24 0.12
C PRO A 298 -8.12 25.32 1.60
N TYR A 299 -7.78 26.45 2.22
CA TYR A 299 -8.06 26.71 3.62
C TYR A 299 -8.84 28.01 3.83
N GLY A 300 -9.79 28.01 4.76
CA GLY A 300 -10.65 29.16 4.98
C GLY A 300 -9.97 30.26 5.80
N ASP A 301 -9.98 31.49 5.28
CA ASP A 301 -9.37 32.69 5.88
C ASP A 301 -9.82 33.03 7.32
N THR A 302 -10.89 32.40 7.81
CA THR A 302 -11.48 32.64 9.13
C THR A 302 -11.15 31.57 10.16
N LEU A 303 -10.41 30.52 9.78
CA LEU A 303 -10.12 29.38 10.64
C LEU A 303 -8.77 29.51 11.36
N TYR A 304 -8.66 28.84 12.51
CA TYR A 304 -7.45 28.83 13.32
C TYR A 304 -6.47 27.74 12.85
N GLN A 305 -5.24 28.16 12.54
CA GLN A 305 -4.08 27.27 12.52
C GLN A 305 -3.37 27.36 13.87
N TYR A 306 -2.68 26.29 14.23
CA TYR A 306 -1.94 26.21 15.47
C TYR A 306 -0.44 26.10 15.17
N LYS A 307 0.40 26.38 16.16
CA LYS A 307 1.84 26.29 16.01
C LYS A 307 2.40 25.28 16.98
N TYR A 308 3.13 24.30 16.46
CA TYR A 308 3.76 23.26 17.26
C TYR A 308 5.19 23.03 16.78
N ASP A 309 6.08 22.66 17.69
CA ASP A 309 7.42 22.19 17.34
C ASP A 309 7.42 20.66 17.21
N LEU A 310 8.02 20.12 16.16
CA LEU A 310 8.15 18.68 16.02
C LEU A 310 9.28 18.15 16.91
N LEU A 311 9.03 17.04 17.61
CA LEU A 311 10.05 16.40 18.45
C LEU A 311 10.97 15.44 17.67
N GLY A 312 11.02 15.58 16.35
CA GLY A 312 11.90 14.81 15.45
C GLY A 312 11.41 13.42 15.06
N PHE A 313 10.26 12.97 15.58
CA PHE A 313 9.66 11.67 15.27
C PHE A 313 8.56 11.70 14.19
N PRO A 314 7.69 12.72 14.15
CA PRO A 314 6.67 12.80 13.09
C PRO A 314 7.28 13.20 11.75
N ARG A 315 6.83 12.57 10.67
CA ARG A 315 7.10 12.95 9.28
C ARG A 315 6.07 14.00 8.87
N THR A 316 6.53 15.14 8.38
CA THR A 316 5.67 16.17 7.78
C THR A 316 5.26 15.75 6.38
N LEU A 317 3.96 15.76 6.10
CA LEU A 317 3.40 15.38 4.79
C LEU A 317 2.87 16.59 4.00
N ALA A 318 2.49 17.64 4.73
CA ALA A 318 2.04 18.90 4.16
C ALA A 318 2.40 20.05 5.12
N GLU A 319 2.59 21.24 4.57
CA GLU A 319 3.05 22.42 5.29
C GLU A 319 2.19 23.64 4.97
N TRP A 320 2.10 24.54 5.94
CA TRP A 320 1.61 25.89 5.72
C TRP A 320 2.76 26.80 5.32
N LYS A 321 2.64 27.51 4.19
CA LYS A 321 3.62 28.52 3.76
C LYS A 321 3.33 29.85 4.46
N VAL A 322 4.25 30.29 5.32
CA VAL A 322 4.10 31.48 6.18
C VAL A 322 5.27 32.45 5.99
N ASN A 323 5.16 33.43 5.08
CA ASN A 323 6.13 34.54 4.98
C ASN A 323 7.60 34.08 5.14
N ASP A 324 8.01 33.12 4.31
CA ASP A 324 9.33 32.43 4.31
C ASP A 324 9.59 31.38 5.42
N ASN A 325 8.60 31.06 6.25
CA ASN A 325 8.64 29.97 7.23
C ASN A 325 7.69 28.84 6.83
N GLU A 326 8.07 27.62 7.16
CA GLU A 326 7.30 26.40 6.92
C GLU A 326 6.78 25.86 8.26
N TRP A 327 5.46 25.75 8.40
CA TRP A 327 4.84 25.15 9.58
C TRP A 327 4.22 23.82 9.19
N ALA A 328 4.39 22.79 10.02
CA ALA A 328 3.80 21.49 9.74
C ALA A 328 2.26 21.58 9.72
N GLY A 329 1.65 21.28 8.58
CA GLY A 329 0.21 21.29 8.35
C GLY A 329 -0.44 19.93 8.54
N LEU A 330 0.24 18.87 8.10
CA LEU A 330 -0.15 17.48 8.28
C LEU A 330 1.09 16.68 8.69
N THR A 331 1.02 15.97 9.80
CA THR A 331 2.10 15.08 10.23
C THR A 331 1.60 13.66 10.44
N ALA A 332 2.46 12.69 10.14
CA ALA A 332 2.23 11.29 10.43
C ALA A 332 3.41 10.75 11.26
N LYS A 333 3.09 10.07 12.36
CA LYS A 333 4.07 9.47 13.26
C LYS A 333 3.84 7.97 13.30
N ARG A 334 4.91 7.22 13.07
CA ARG A 334 5.00 5.78 13.28
C ARG A 334 6.25 5.52 14.10
N ALA A 335 6.08 5.14 15.36
CA ALA A 335 7.22 4.97 16.26
C ALA A 335 7.02 3.81 17.22
N TRP A 336 8.12 3.11 17.47
CA TRP A 336 8.27 2.27 18.64
C TRP A 336 8.82 3.16 19.76
N ILE A 337 8.03 3.35 20.82
CA ILE A 337 8.46 4.09 22.00
C ILE A 337 8.71 3.08 23.11
N GLU A 338 9.89 3.15 23.70
CA GLU A 338 10.18 2.43 24.95
C GLU A 338 10.03 3.41 26.10
N TRP A 339 9.08 3.15 27.02
CA TRP A 339 8.95 3.93 28.24
C TRP A 339 8.77 3.00 29.45
N ASN A 340 9.77 3.02 30.33
CA ASN A 340 9.96 2.03 31.41
C ASN A 340 10.06 0.59 30.85
N ASP A 341 9.25 -0.34 31.36
CA ASP A 341 9.19 -1.75 30.92
C ASP A 341 8.16 -1.98 29.79
N TYR A 342 7.64 -0.89 29.17
CA TYR A 342 6.63 -0.95 28.13
C TYR A 342 7.20 -0.53 26.78
N THR A 343 6.84 -1.28 25.74
CA THR A 343 7.09 -0.93 24.35
C THR A 343 5.75 -0.59 23.69
N PHE A 344 5.61 0.64 23.24
CA PHE A 344 4.42 1.15 22.55
C PHE A 344 4.70 1.18 21.06
N PHE A 345 3.78 0.69 20.24
CA PHE A 345 3.78 1.00 18.81
C PHE A 345 2.66 1.98 18.53
N GLU A 346 3.04 3.20 18.14
CA GLU A 346 2.11 4.28 17.98
C GLU A 346 2.00 4.65 16.50
N ARG A 347 0.76 4.72 16.01
CA ARG A 347 0.42 5.33 14.73
C ARG A 347 -0.51 6.50 14.97
N THR A 348 -0.02 7.69 14.66
CA THR A 348 -0.81 8.91 14.83
C THR A 348 -0.69 9.82 13.64
N VAL A 349 -1.78 10.51 13.34
CA VAL A 349 -1.82 11.57 12.33
C VAL A 349 -2.41 12.82 12.97
N LEU A 350 -1.73 13.95 12.77
CA LEU A 350 -2.19 15.25 13.27
C LEU A 350 -2.39 16.20 12.09
N PHE A 351 -3.60 16.73 11.99
CA PHE A 351 -3.93 17.85 11.13
C PHE A 351 -3.78 19.12 11.95
N ASN A 352 -2.91 20.03 11.54
CA ASN A 352 -2.71 21.32 12.22
C ASN A 352 -3.77 22.34 11.78
N THR A 353 -5.03 21.98 12.01
CA THR A 353 -6.21 22.79 11.73
C THR A 353 -7.42 22.18 12.42
N LYS A 354 -8.53 22.94 12.49
CA LYS A 354 -9.83 22.35 12.74
C LYS A 354 -10.35 21.60 11.50
N LEU A 355 -10.30 20.27 11.50
CA LEU A 355 -10.47 19.42 10.33
C LEU A 355 -11.90 19.42 9.76
N ALA A 356 -12.94 19.28 10.59
CA ALA A 356 -14.33 19.29 10.12
C ALA A 356 -14.73 20.68 9.62
N GLN A 357 -14.31 21.73 10.35
CA GLN A 357 -14.52 23.12 9.92
C GLN A 357 -13.80 23.44 8.60
N SER A 358 -12.57 22.95 8.41
CA SER A 358 -11.81 23.10 7.16
C SER A 358 -12.54 22.47 5.97
N TRP A 359 -13.19 21.33 6.20
CA TRP A 359 -13.99 20.66 5.18
C TRP A 359 -15.28 21.45 4.84
N ALA A 360 -15.96 22.01 5.84
CA ALA A 360 -17.26 22.67 5.69
C ALA A 360 -17.23 23.95 4.82
N LEU A 361 -16.09 24.66 4.78
CA LEU A 361 -15.98 25.96 4.07
C LEU A 361 -15.82 25.86 2.54
N GLY A 362 -15.88 24.66 1.95
CA GLY A 362 -16.38 24.45 0.59
C GLY A 362 -15.36 24.40 -0.57
N GLU A 363 -14.30 25.21 -0.58
CA GLU A 363 -13.37 25.24 -1.73
C GLU A 363 -12.39 24.05 -1.77
N GLY A 364 -12.01 23.51 -0.60
CA GLY A 364 -11.06 22.39 -0.45
C GLY A 364 -11.66 21.06 0.01
N SER A 365 -12.99 20.98 0.11
CA SER A 365 -13.72 19.88 0.79
C SER A 365 -13.32 18.46 0.31
N LEU A 366 -13.05 18.29 -1.00
CA LEU A 366 -12.63 16.99 -1.53
C LEU A 366 -11.21 16.59 -1.10
N GLY A 367 -10.30 17.58 -1.00
CA GLY A 367 -8.93 17.39 -0.53
C GLY A 367 -8.91 16.97 0.93
N TRP A 368 -9.58 17.74 1.80
CA TRP A 368 -9.72 17.44 3.23
C TRP A 368 -10.35 16.07 3.48
N LYS A 369 -11.46 15.75 2.78
CA LYS A 369 -12.09 14.42 2.85
C LYS A 369 -11.11 13.31 2.48
N ARG A 370 -10.35 13.47 1.39
CA ARG A 370 -9.40 12.45 0.93
C ARG A 370 -8.26 12.24 1.93
N LEU A 371 -7.68 13.32 2.44
CA LEU A 371 -6.61 13.25 3.44
C LEU A 371 -7.11 12.58 4.73
N ALA A 372 -8.27 12.98 5.24
CA ALA A 372 -8.87 12.41 6.46
C ALA A 372 -9.17 10.92 6.30
N THR A 373 -9.85 10.53 5.21
CA THR A 373 -10.13 9.12 4.92
C THR A 373 -8.87 8.27 4.90
N ARG A 374 -7.79 8.75 4.29
CA ARG A 374 -6.55 7.98 4.23
C ARG A 374 -5.73 8.02 5.50
N ALA A 375 -5.79 9.11 6.26
CA ALA A 375 -5.21 9.16 7.60
C ALA A 375 -5.81 8.06 8.47
N ILE A 376 -7.15 7.92 8.46
CA ILE A 376 -7.86 6.85 9.17
C ILE A 376 -7.39 5.47 8.69
N GLN A 377 -7.38 5.23 7.37
CA GLN A 377 -6.91 3.94 6.82
C GLN A 377 -5.43 3.66 7.10
N TRP A 378 -4.58 4.67 7.21
CA TRP A 378 -3.16 4.47 7.50
C TRP A 378 -2.91 4.19 8.98
N CYS A 379 -3.72 4.79 9.85
CA CYS A 379 -3.65 4.63 11.29
C CYS A 379 -4.24 3.30 11.80
N SER A 380 -5.11 2.65 11.01
CA SER A 380 -5.78 1.42 11.42
C SER A 380 -4.84 0.26 11.74
N ARG A 381 -5.34 -0.70 12.53
CA ARG A 381 -4.61 -1.93 12.89
C ARG A 381 -4.01 -2.62 11.68
N GLU A 382 -4.81 -2.83 10.64
CA GLU A 382 -4.40 -3.38 9.36
C GLU A 382 -3.79 -2.27 8.49
N GLU A 383 -2.49 -2.36 8.20
CA GLU A 383 -1.81 -1.36 7.36
C GLU A 383 -2.20 -1.52 5.89
N PRO A 384 -2.38 -0.40 5.17
CA PRO A 384 -2.35 -0.41 3.71
C PRO A 384 -0.95 -0.84 3.25
N GLU A 385 -0.83 -2.03 2.68
CA GLU A 385 0.45 -2.56 2.20
C GLU A 385 0.53 -2.66 0.67
N SER A 386 1.75 -2.47 0.16
CA SER A 386 2.09 -2.80 -1.22
C SER A 386 2.16 -4.31 -1.36
N GLU A 387 1.21 -4.87 -2.09
CA GLU A 387 1.13 -6.31 -2.29
C GLU A 387 2.01 -6.77 -3.47
N PRO A 388 2.62 -7.96 -3.39
CA PRO A 388 3.38 -8.50 -4.50
C PRO A 388 2.42 -8.88 -5.63
N VAL A 389 2.79 -8.49 -6.85
CA VAL A 389 2.23 -9.00 -8.08
C VAL A 389 3.13 -10.11 -8.58
N ILE A 390 2.60 -11.33 -8.62
CA ILE A 390 3.32 -12.53 -9.02
C ILE A 390 2.76 -13.02 -10.34
N LEU A 391 3.63 -13.19 -11.33
CA LEU A 391 3.30 -13.71 -12.65
C LEU A 391 4.03 -15.03 -12.88
N TYR A 392 3.26 -16.11 -12.99
CA TYR A 392 3.72 -17.42 -13.39
C TYR A 392 3.53 -17.56 -14.89
N LEU A 393 4.58 -17.95 -15.62
CA LEU A 393 4.52 -18.25 -17.05
C LEU A 393 4.91 -19.71 -17.31
N TRP A 394 4.24 -20.34 -18.28
CA TRP A 394 4.57 -21.69 -18.71
C TRP A 394 4.29 -21.94 -20.20
N ARG A 395 4.92 -22.99 -20.73
CA ARG A 395 4.70 -23.51 -22.11
C ARG A 395 5.03 -25.01 -22.19
N GLY A 396 4.48 -25.72 -23.20
CA GLY A 396 4.75 -27.15 -23.43
C GLY A 396 3.70 -27.86 -24.30
N GLU A 397 3.98 -29.11 -24.72
CA GLU A 397 3.13 -29.88 -25.65
C GLU A 397 1.73 -30.23 -25.11
N ASN A 398 1.50 -30.11 -23.80
CA ASN A 398 0.21 -30.35 -23.14
C ASN A 398 -0.54 -29.05 -22.80
N VAL A 399 -0.19 -27.94 -23.46
CA VAL A 399 -0.76 -26.61 -23.20
C VAL A 399 -1.69 -26.26 -24.35
N GLY A 400 -2.90 -26.83 -24.33
CA GLY A 400 -3.96 -26.63 -25.32
C GLY A 400 -5.28 -26.36 -24.65
#